data_AF-A0A420HNZ2-F1
#
_entry.id   AF-A0A420HNZ2-F1
#
_cell.length_a   1.000
_cell.length_b   1.000
_cell.length_c   1.000
_cell.angle_alpha   90.00
_cell.angle_beta   90.00
_cell.angle_gamma   90.00
#
_symmetry.space_group_name_H-M   'P 1'
#
loop_
_entity.id
_entity.type
_entity.pdbx_description
1 polymer ?
#
loop_
_entity_poly.entity_id
_entity_poly.type
_entity_poly.pdbx_seq_one_letter_code
_entity_poly.pdbx_strand_id
1 'polypeptide(L)'
;MVKTGARIGCPQAEKVIVPNSVAELHNRFPENRISLNVIDTIDAAGSSILPFFLVPDAHQNLDDNACITNTLHSFMTNEATNEPLDHFIIHGNFRSNEPLTILILDGHTCHKNEEFLLKAEFNNVLFQFLPSH
;
A
#
# COMPACT_ATOMS: atom_id res chain seq x y z
N MET A 1 0.76 -7.14 -9.14
CA MET A 1 0.67 -6.18 -8.03
C MET A 1 1.63 -6.63 -6.94
N VAL A 2 2.41 -5.70 -6.39
CA VAL A 2 3.42 -5.98 -5.35
C VAL A 2 3.20 -5.04 -4.19
N LYS A 3 3.34 -5.58 -2.97
CA LYS A 3 3.31 -4.80 -1.73
C LYS A 3 4.74 -4.56 -1.25
N THR A 4 5.09 -3.29 -1.06
CA THR A 4 6.39 -2.88 -0.53
C THR A 4 6.20 -2.06 0.73
N GLY A 5 6.93 -2.42 1.79
CA GLY A 5 6.96 -1.63 3.03
C GLY A 5 7.90 -0.45 2.90
N ALA A 6 7.42 0.74 3.28
CA ALA A 6 8.24 1.94 3.45
C ALA A 6 8.18 2.41 4.91
N ARG A 7 9.20 3.14 5.37
CA ARG A 7 9.27 3.67 6.74
C ARG A 7 9.52 5.16 6.71
N ILE A 8 8.67 5.91 7.39
CA ILE A 8 8.84 7.34 7.61
C ILE A 8 9.31 7.55 9.06
N GLY A 9 10.37 8.33 9.23
CA GLY A 9 10.80 8.77 10.56
C GLY A 9 9.85 9.85 11.08
N CYS A 10 9.29 9.65 12.27
CA CYS A 10 8.38 10.60 12.91
C CYS A 10 9.07 11.19 14.13
N PRO A 11 10.04 12.12 13.98
CA PRO A 11 10.75 12.65 15.12
C PRO A 11 9.76 13.35 16.07
N GLN A 12 9.65 12.84 17.31
CA GLN A 12 8.97 13.57 18.37
C GLN A 12 9.82 14.79 18.73
N ALA A 13 9.16 15.93 18.92
CA ALA A 13 9.83 17.14 19.37
C ALA A 13 10.33 16.94 20.81
N GLU A 14 11.64 16.88 21.00
CA GLU A 14 12.28 16.80 22.31
C GLU A 14 13.01 18.11 22.63
N LYS A 15 12.90 18.55 23.89
CA LYS A 15 13.75 19.62 24.41
C LYS A 15 15.05 19.00 24.91
N VAL A 16 16.18 19.45 24.35
CA VAL A 16 17.51 18.92 24.69
C VAL A 16 18.41 20.08 25.11
N ILE A 17 19.18 19.92 26.18
CA ILE A 17 20.21 20.88 26.59
C ILE A 17 21.50 20.50 25.85
N VAL A 18 22.02 21.41 25.02
CA VAL A 18 23.26 21.21 24.27
C VAL A 18 24.32 22.25 24.66
N PRO A 19 25.61 21.88 24.68
CA PRO A 19 26.69 22.85 24.84
C PRO A 19 26.66 23.91 23.73
N ASN A 20 27.07 25.13 24.05
CA ASN A 20 27.02 26.27 23.11
C ASN A 20 27.88 26.09 21.84
N SER A 21 28.77 25.09 21.82
CA SER A 21 29.63 24.73 20.68
C SER A 21 28.95 23.79 19.68
N VAL A 22 27.76 23.26 19.99
CA VAL A 22 27.05 22.31 19.13
C VAL A 22 26.05 23.07 18.26
N ALA A 23 26.29 23.09 16.95
CA ALA A 23 25.41 23.75 15.98
C ALA A 23 24.19 22.91 15.61
N GLU A 24 24.34 21.58 15.58
CA GLU A 24 23.28 20.65 15.19
C GLU A 24 23.33 19.37 16.05
N LEU A 25 22.14 18.85 16.39
CA LEU A 25 21.95 17.60 17.11
C LEU A 25 21.07 16.68 16.27
N HIS A 26 21.63 15.59 15.75
CA HIS A 26 20.87 14.57 15.03
C HIS A 26 20.48 13.45 16.00
N ASN A 27 19.18 13.33 16.29
CA ASN A 27 18.70 12.22 17.11
C ASN A 27 18.35 11.02 16.22
N ARG A 28 18.98 9.87 16.47
CA ARG A 28 18.69 8.63 15.75
C ARG A 28 17.62 7.87 16.55
N PHE A 29 16.35 8.10 16.25
CA PHE A 29 15.25 7.30 16.78
C PHE A 29 14.81 6.26 15.74
N PRO A 30 15.50 5.10 15.61
CA PRO A 30 15.07 4.05 14.70
C PRO A 30 13.69 3.47 15.09
N GLU A 31 13.31 3.58 16.36
CA GLU A 31 12.05 3.04 16.88
C GLU A 31 10.85 3.98 16.69
N ASN A 32 11.09 5.28 16.50
CA ASN A 32 10.04 6.25 16.24
C ASN A 32 9.76 6.36 14.73
N ARG A 33 9.33 5.24 14.15
CA ARG A 33 9.05 5.10 12.73
C ARG A 33 7.64 4.59 12.50
N ILE A 34 6.92 5.27 11.63
CA ILE A 34 5.68 4.76 11.08
C ILE A 34 6.03 3.94 9.84
N SER A 35 5.62 2.66 9.84
CA SER A 35 5.70 1.83 8.65
C SER A 35 4.42 2.02 7.85
N LEU A 36 4.53 2.32 6.56
CA LEU A 36 3.42 2.34 5.62
C LEU A 36 3.66 1.27 4.57
N ASN A 37 2.60 0.82 3.91
CA ASN A 37 2.72 -0.11 2.80
C ASN A 37 2.23 0.55 1.53
N VAL A 38 3.03 0.43 0.48
CA VAL A 38 2.69 0.87 -0.86
C VAL A 38 2.33 -0.35 -1.68
N ILE A 39 1.26 -0.23 -2.45
CA ILE A 39 0.84 -1.24 -3.41
C ILE A 39 1.01 -0.65 -4.79
N ASP A 40 1.91 -1.26 -5.55
CA ASP A 40 2.22 -0.87 -6.91
C ASP A 40 1.74 -1.95 -7.89
N THR A 41 1.23 -1.49 -9.02
CA THR A 41 0.85 -2.39 -10.12
C THR A 41 1.40 -1.87 -11.43
N ILE A 42 2.15 -2.75 -12.10
CA ILE A 42 2.75 -2.51 -13.40
C ILE A 42 2.27 -3.58 -14.37
N ASP A 43 2.08 -3.21 -15.63
CA ASP A 43 1.78 -4.13 -16.72
C ASP A 43 3.05 -4.62 -17.43
N ALA A 44 2.88 -5.51 -18.41
CA ALA A 44 4.00 -6.06 -19.19
C ALA A 44 4.67 -5.03 -20.13
N ALA A 45 4.00 -3.91 -20.44
CA ALA A 45 4.54 -2.81 -21.23
C ALA A 45 5.30 -1.79 -20.37
N GLY A 46 5.27 -1.93 -19.03
CA GLY A 46 5.88 -1.02 -18.08
C GLY A 46 4.97 0.16 -17.70
N SER A 47 3.71 0.16 -18.11
CA SER A 47 2.73 1.14 -17.64
C SER A 47 2.37 0.83 -16.18
N SER A 48 2.18 1.87 -15.37
CA SER A 48 1.81 1.73 -13.97
C SER A 48 0.44 2.33 -13.70
N ILE A 49 -0.35 1.65 -12.87
CA ILE A 49 -1.48 2.28 -12.18
C ILE A 49 -0.92 3.12 -11.03
N LEU A 50 -1.64 4.18 -10.65
CA LEU A 50 -1.27 5.03 -9.52
C LEU A 50 -1.00 4.17 -8.26
N PRO A 51 0.03 4.47 -7.46
CA PRO A 51 0.27 3.72 -6.23
C PRO A 51 -0.87 3.88 -5.23
N PHE A 52 -1.17 2.81 -4.50
CA PHE A 52 -2.12 2.84 -3.38
C PHE A 52 -1.37 2.74 -2.05
N PHE A 53 -1.64 3.66 -1.12
CA PHE A 53 -0.95 3.77 0.15
C PHE A 53 -1.81 3.26 1.32
N LEU A 54 -1.30 2.27 2.04
CA LEU A 54 -1.83 1.85 3.34
C LEU A 54 -1.03 2.52 4.44
N VAL A 55 -1.66 3.48 5.11
CA VAL A 55 -1.02 4.31 6.13
C VAL A 55 -1.67 4.03 7.47
N PRO A 56 -0.87 3.73 8.52
CA PRO A 56 -1.39 3.71 9.87
C PRO A 56 -1.45 5.16 10.38
N ASP A 57 -2.66 5.58 10.74
CA ASP A 57 -3.01 6.91 11.26
C ASP A 57 -3.09 8.05 10.22
N ALA A 58 -4.21 8.77 10.27
CA ALA A 58 -4.73 9.70 9.25
C ALA A 58 -4.08 11.09 9.28
N HIS A 59 -3.07 11.30 10.11
CA HIS A 59 -2.52 12.63 10.42
C HIS A 59 -1.32 13.03 9.54
N GLN A 60 -1.05 12.29 8.47
CA GLN A 60 0.02 12.63 7.52
C GLN A 60 -0.57 13.39 6.33
N ASN A 61 -0.13 14.63 6.11
CA ASN A 61 -0.38 15.41 4.90
C ASN A 61 0.32 14.73 3.71
N LEU A 62 -0.30 13.68 3.19
CA LEU A 62 0.07 13.10 1.91
C LEU A 62 -0.59 13.91 0.80
N ASP A 63 -0.01 13.87 -0.40
CA ASP A 63 -0.52 14.57 -1.59
C ASP A 63 -2.01 14.26 -1.81
N ASP A 64 -2.82 15.28 -2.11
CA ASP A 64 -4.27 15.14 -2.38
C ASP A 64 -4.58 14.16 -3.52
N ASN A 65 -3.60 13.89 -4.38
CA ASN A 65 -3.71 12.94 -5.48
C ASN A 65 -3.35 11.50 -5.09
N ALA A 66 -2.81 11.24 -3.89
CA ALA A 66 -2.48 9.89 -3.46
C ALA A 66 -3.75 9.13 -3.04
N CYS A 67 -3.96 7.92 -3.58
CA CYS A 67 -5.02 7.06 -3.07
C CYS A 67 -4.56 6.42 -1.76
N ILE A 68 -5.22 6.78 -0.66
CA ILE A 68 -4.80 6.40 0.68
C ILE A 68 -5.95 5.69 1.37
N THR A 69 -5.62 4.63 2.10
CA THR A 69 -6.50 4.16 3.16
C THR A 69 -5.86 4.17 4.53
N ASN A 70 -6.71 4.48 5.50
CA ASN A 70 -6.36 4.54 6.91
C ASN A 70 -6.68 3.19 7.54
N THR A 71 -5.65 2.41 7.78
CA THR A 71 -5.76 1.15 8.54
C THR A 71 -5.34 1.39 9.98
N LEU A 72 -6.02 0.76 10.94
CA LEU A 72 -5.58 0.78 12.36
C LEU A 72 -4.13 0.25 12.49
N HIS A 73 -3.75 -0.66 11.59
CA HIS A 73 -2.41 -1.22 11.49
C HIS A 73 -1.99 -1.26 10.03
N SER A 74 -0.75 -0.89 9.71
CA SER A 74 -0.24 -0.79 8.35
C SER A 74 -0.28 -2.10 7.54
N PHE A 75 -0.69 -3.23 8.12
CA PHE A 75 -0.71 -4.52 7.43
C PHE A 75 -2.03 -4.75 6.66
N MET A 76 -1.94 -5.59 5.63
CA MET A 76 -3.11 -5.96 4.82
C MET A 76 -3.89 -7.04 5.57
N THR A 77 -5.10 -6.71 6.00
CA THR A 77 -6.09 -7.68 6.47
C THR A 77 -6.98 -8.13 5.31
N ASN A 78 -7.88 -9.08 5.55
CA ASN A 78 -8.87 -9.49 4.56
C ASN A 78 -9.78 -8.32 4.15
N GLU A 79 -10.13 -7.46 5.10
CA GLU A 79 -11.00 -6.32 4.87
C GLU A 79 -10.26 -5.23 4.08
N ALA A 80 -8.98 -5.01 4.41
CA ALA A 80 -8.16 -3.99 3.77
C ALA A 80 -7.68 -4.35 2.36
N THR A 81 -7.85 -5.59 1.88
CA THR A 81 -7.44 -5.97 0.51
C THR A 81 -8.41 -5.50 -0.57
N ASN A 82 -9.67 -5.25 -0.21
CA ASN A 82 -10.70 -4.86 -1.17
C ASN A 82 -10.48 -3.47 -1.77
N GLU A 83 -10.01 -2.51 -0.96
CA GLU A 83 -9.84 -1.12 -1.43
C GLU A 83 -8.70 -0.97 -2.46
N PRO A 84 -7.52 -1.60 -2.27
CA PRO A 84 -6.52 -1.67 -3.34
C PRO A 84 -7.05 -2.31 -4.63
N LEU A 85 -7.93 -3.31 -4.54
CA LEU A 85 -8.54 -3.94 -5.70
C LEU A 85 -9.56 -3.01 -6.39
N ASP A 86 -10.38 -2.30 -5.63
CA ASP A 86 -11.28 -1.28 -6.17
C ASP A 86 -10.49 -0.19 -6.89
N HIS A 87 -9.41 0.29 -6.27
CA HIS A 87 -8.48 1.24 -6.88
C HIS A 87 -7.89 0.69 -8.19
N PHE A 88 -7.42 -0.56 -8.20
CA PHE A 88 -6.91 -1.22 -9.40
C PHE A 88 -7.97 -1.29 -10.52
N ILE A 89 -9.21 -1.68 -10.18
CA ILE A 89 -10.32 -1.78 -11.15
C ILE A 89 -10.68 -0.42 -11.74
N ILE A 90 -10.81 0.60 -10.89
CA ILE A 90 -11.19 1.96 -11.29
C ILE A 90 -10.11 2.56 -12.20
N HIS A 91 -8.84 2.52 -11.78
CA HIS A 91 -7.76 3.18 -12.51
C HIS A 91 -7.25 2.38 -13.71
N GLY A 92 -7.45 1.05 -13.71
CA GLY A 92 -7.25 0.21 -14.89
C GLY A 92 -8.43 0.21 -15.86
N ASN A 93 -9.57 0.82 -15.48
CA ASN A 93 -10.83 0.81 -16.23
C ASN A 93 -11.28 -0.60 -16.63
N PHE A 94 -11.11 -1.57 -15.73
CA PHE A 94 -11.55 -2.95 -15.95
C PHE A 94 -13.06 -3.07 -15.74
N ARG A 95 -13.76 -3.74 -16.64
CA ARG A 95 -15.22 -3.92 -16.59
C ARG A 95 -15.60 -5.33 -17.04
N SER A 96 -16.78 -5.79 -16.64
CA SER A 96 -17.32 -7.12 -16.97
C SER A 96 -17.44 -7.43 -18.47
N ASN A 97 -17.33 -6.42 -19.34
CA ASN A 97 -17.44 -6.56 -20.80
C ASN A 97 -16.10 -6.35 -21.53
N GLU A 98 -15.02 -6.08 -20.80
CA GLU A 98 -13.68 -5.86 -21.35
C GLU A 98 -12.88 -7.17 -21.42
N PRO A 99 -11.77 -7.21 -22.20
CA PRO A 99 -10.88 -8.36 -22.23
C PRO A 99 -10.40 -8.78 -20.83
N LEU A 100 -10.26 -10.09 -20.65
CA LEU A 100 -9.78 -10.66 -19.40
C LEU A 100 -8.42 -10.08 -19.02
N THR A 101 -8.33 -9.54 -17.81
CA THR A 101 -7.08 -9.04 -17.22
C THR A 101 -6.53 -10.06 -16.24
N ILE A 102 -5.25 -10.39 -16.35
CA ILE A 102 -4.58 -11.29 -15.39
C ILE A 102 -3.84 -10.44 -14.37
N LEU A 103 -4.24 -10.52 -13.10
CA LEU A 103 -3.54 -9.88 -12.00
C LEU A 103 -2.68 -10.93 -11.25
N ILE A 104 -1.36 -10.74 -11.30
CA ILE A 104 -0.40 -11.61 -10.63
C ILE A 104 -0.17 -11.13 -9.20
N LEU A 105 -0.31 -12.03 -8.23
CA LEU A 105 -0.21 -11.78 -6.79
C LEU A 105 0.64 -12.84 -6.09
N ASP A 106 1.18 -12.51 -4.92
CA ASP A 106 1.71 -13.54 -4.03
C ASP A 106 0.56 -14.40 -3.44
N GLY A 107 0.90 -15.60 -2.98
CA GLY A 107 -0.06 -16.54 -2.41
C GLY A 107 -0.50 -16.24 -0.97
N HIS A 108 -0.32 -15.01 -0.47
CA HIS A 108 -0.64 -14.66 0.90
C HIS A 108 -2.13 -14.87 1.21
N THR A 109 -2.45 -15.19 2.46
CA THR A 109 -3.78 -15.64 2.87
C THR A 109 -4.86 -14.60 2.67
N CYS A 110 -4.53 -13.31 2.76
CA CYS A 110 -5.50 -12.23 2.59
C CYS A 110 -5.99 -12.06 1.14
N HIS A 111 -5.27 -12.60 0.15
CA HIS A 111 -5.70 -12.62 -1.25
C HIS A 111 -6.66 -13.77 -1.58
N LYS A 112 -6.96 -14.63 -0.61
CA LYS A 112 -7.79 -15.84 -0.80
C LYS A 112 -9.17 -15.72 -0.15
N ASN A 113 -9.55 -14.54 0.33
CA ASN A 113 -10.88 -14.33 0.88
C ASN A 113 -11.93 -14.34 -0.25
N GLU A 114 -13.16 -14.78 0.05
CA GLU A 114 -14.19 -14.98 -0.97
C GLU A 114 -14.65 -13.67 -1.63
N GLU A 115 -14.84 -12.60 -0.86
CA GLU A 115 -15.29 -11.30 -1.37
C GLU A 115 -14.33 -10.73 -2.42
N PHE A 116 -13.03 -10.81 -2.15
CA PHE A 116 -11.94 -10.35 -3.01
C PHE A 116 -11.90 -11.15 -4.33
N LEU A 117 -12.09 -12.48 -4.25
CA LEU A 117 -12.16 -13.35 -5.42
C LEU A 117 -13.37 -13.03 -6.29
N LEU A 118 -14.56 -12.94 -5.68
CA LEU A 118 -15.82 -12.66 -6.40
C LEU A 118 -15.81 -11.27 -7.05
N LYS A 119 -15.26 -10.27 -6.36
CA LYS A 119 -15.12 -8.91 -6.88
C LYS A 119 -14.22 -8.87 -8.12
N ALA A 120 -13.12 -9.61 -8.11
CA ALA A 120 -12.22 -9.70 -9.26
C ALA A 120 -12.90 -10.40 -10.45
N GLU A 121 -13.55 -11.53 -10.19
CA GLU A 121 -14.30 -12.28 -11.22
C GLU A 121 -15.38 -11.41 -11.88
N PHE A 122 -16.15 -10.65 -11.09
CA PHE A 122 -17.18 -9.74 -11.59
C PHE A 122 -16.63 -8.66 -12.54
N ASN A 123 -15.36 -8.28 -12.39
CA ASN A 123 -14.71 -7.23 -13.17
C ASN A 123 -13.77 -7.79 -14.26
N ASN A 124 -13.91 -9.07 -14.64
CA ASN A 124 -13.03 -9.76 -15.61
C ASN A 124 -11.54 -9.70 -15.22
N VAL A 125 -11.26 -9.77 -13.92
CA VAL A 125 -9.91 -9.88 -13.39
C VAL A 125 -9.69 -11.31 -12.89
N LEU A 126 -8.76 -12.03 -13.52
CA LEU A 126 -8.32 -13.35 -13.10
C LEU A 126 -7.07 -13.23 -12.23
N PHE A 127 -7.09 -13.83 -11.05
CA PHE A 127 -5.89 -13.91 -10.23
C PHE A 127 -4.98 -15.07 -10.64
N GLN A 128 -3.70 -14.76 -10.80
CA GLN A 128 -2.63 -15.74 -10.88
C GLN A 128 -1.76 -15.63 -9.63
N PHE A 129 -1.88 -16.61 -8.74
CA PHE A 129 -1.04 -16.68 -7.55
C PHE A 129 0.31 -17.31 -7.88
N LEU A 130 1.39 -16.69 -7.40
CA LEU A 130 2.72 -17.27 -7.42
C LEU A 130 2.82 -18.40 -6.37
N PRO A 131 3.62 -19.45 -6.64
CA PRO A 131 3.84 -20.52 -5.67
C PRO A 131 4.47 -19.97 -4.40
N SER A 132 4.12 -20.57 -3.25
CA SER A 132 4.79 -20.29 -1.98
C SER A 132 6.26 -20.73 -2.03
N HIS A 133 7.14 -19.93 -1.43
CA HIS A 133 8.55 -20.26 -1.23
C HIS A 133 8.75 -21.31 -0.13
#